data_AF-A0A4R6ST77-F1
#
_entry.id   AF-A0A4R6ST77-F1
#
_cell.length_a   1.000
_cell.length_b   1.000
_cell.length_c   1.000
_cell.angle_alpha   90.00
_cell.angle_beta   90.00
_cell.angle_gamma   90.00
#
_symmetry.space_group_name_H-M   'P 1'
#
loop_
_entity.id
_entity.type
_entity.pdbx_description
1 polymer ?
#
loop_
_entity_poly.entity_id
_entity_poly.type
_entity_poly.pdbx_seq_one_letter_code
_entity_poly.pdbx_strand_id
1 'polypeptide(L)' 'MEQFRIEVASEGQGYFFNVKPIGGHRYEIYKEEDKIGTIQLDGQDHEHCTTIDCKVDLPLLNAIREGILTHESSPL' A
#
# COMPACT_ATOMS: atom_id res chain seq x y z
N MET A 1 -3.31 -14.99 -5.04
CA MET A 1 -2.86 -13.61 -5.33
C MET A 1 -1.44 -13.51 -4.81
N GLU A 2 -0.52 -13.03 -5.65
CA GLU A 2 0.91 -13.01 -5.31
C GLU A 2 1.24 -11.73 -4.54
N GLN A 3 2.19 -11.83 -3.62
CA GLN A 3 2.78 -10.65 -2.99
C GLN A 3 3.63 -9.90 -4.02
N PHE A 4 3.61 -8.59 -3.98
CA PHE A 4 4.43 -7.75 -4.84
C PHE A 4 5.17 -6.70 -4.01
N ARG A 5 6.24 -6.15 -4.57
CA ARG A 5 7.05 -5.13 -3.92
C ARG A 5 6.82 -3.80 -4.62
N ILE A 6 6.59 -2.75 -3.83
CA ILE A 6 6.52 -1.38 -4.31
C ILE A 6 7.70 -0.58 -3.76
N GLU A 7 8.17 0.37 -4.56
CA GLU A 7 9.07 1.43 -4.15
C GLU A 7 8.28 2.73 -4.11
N VAL A 8 8.41 3.48 -3.02
CA VAL A 8 7.72 4.76 -2.84
C VAL A 8 8.68 5.80 -2.32
N ALA A 9 8.55 7.03 -2.79
CA ALA A 9 9.32 8.16 -2.27
C ALA A 9 8.49 8.94 -1.26
N SER A 10 9.03 9.18 -0.07
CA SER A 10 8.43 10.06 0.95
C SER A 10 9.52 10.89 1.61
N GLU A 11 9.28 12.19 1.79
CA GLU A 11 10.25 13.13 2.40
C GLU A 11 11.66 13.11 1.77
N GLY A 12 11.74 12.84 0.45
CA GLY A 12 13.01 12.74 -0.27
C GLY A 12 13.79 11.44 -0.05
N GLN A 13 13.20 10.46 0.63
CA GLN A 13 13.77 9.13 0.83
C GLN A 13 12.93 8.06 0.11
N GLY A 14 13.61 7.09 -0.49
CA GLY A 14 12.99 5.91 -1.08
C GLY A 14 12.73 4.84 -0.03
N TYR A 15 11.52 4.31 0.00
CA TYR A 15 11.09 3.23 0.88
C TYR A 15 10.60 2.06 0.06
N PHE A 16 10.87 0.85 0.55
CA PHE A 16 10.39 -0.38 -0.06
C PHE A 16 9.40 -1.08 0.85
N PHE A 17 8.27 -1.49 0.28
CA PHE A 17 7.25 -2.24 0.99
C PHE A 17 6.86 -3.50 0.23
N ASN A 18 6.69 -4.58 0.97
CA ASN A 18 6.05 -5.78 0.45
C ASN A 18 4.54 -5.63 0.68
N VAL A 19 3.77 -5.82 -0.38
CA VAL A 19 2.32 -5.68 -0.39
C VAL A 19 1.72 -7.04 -0.69
N LYS A 20 0.83 -7.48 0.19
CA LYS A 20 0.13 -8.75 0.04
C LYS A 20 -1.38 -8.50 -0.09
N PRO A 21 -1.98 -8.74 -1.26
CA PRO A 21 -3.43 -8.70 -1.40
C PRO A 21 -4.07 -9.84 -0.60
N ILE A 22 -5.02 -9.51 0.26
CA ILE A 22 -5.77 -10.45 1.11
C ILE A 22 -7.25 -10.59 0.71
N GLY A 23 -7.63 -9.99 -0.43
CA GLY A 23 -8.98 -10.06 -0.99
C GLY A 23 -9.87 -8.88 -0.59
N GLY A 24 -10.95 -8.65 -1.35
CA GLY A 24 -11.88 -7.54 -1.12
C GLY A 24 -11.22 -6.16 -1.17
N HIS A 25 -10.26 -5.97 -2.09
CA HIS A 25 -9.44 -4.75 -2.21
C HIS A 25 -8.69 -4.37 -0.93
N ARG A 26 -8.36 -5.35 -0.10
CA ARG A 26 -7.52 -5.17 1.09
C ARG A 26 -6.11 -5.68 0.83
N TYR A 27 -5.15 -4.93 1.34
CA TYR A 27 -3.73 -5.19 1.18
C TYR A 27 -3.04 -5.08 2.53
N GLU A 28 -2.30 -6.12 2.89
CA GLU A 28 -1.37 -6.06 4.01
C GLU A 28 -0.05 -5.46 3.54
N ILE A 29 0.45 -4.50 4.30
CA ILE A 29 1.69 -3.80 4.03
C ILE A 29 2.74 -4.28 5.03
N TYR A 30 3.90 -4.65 4.50
CA TYR A 30 5.04 -5.10 5.27
C TYR A 30 6.25 -4.23 4.94
N LYS A 31 6.99 -3.85 5.98
CA LYS A 31 8.34 -3.30 5.85
C LYS A 31 9.29 -4.40 6.25
N GLU A 32 10.12 -4.86 5.32
CA GLU A 32 10.95 -6.05 5.50
C GLU A 32 10.07 -7.27 5.81
N GLU A 33 10.09 -7.78 7.05
CA GLU A 33 9.27 -8.92 7.53
C GLU A 33 8.13 -8.48 8.48
N ASP A 34 8.12 -7.21 8.91
CA ASP A 34 7.16 -6.69 9.87
C ASP A 34 5.90 -6.16 9.18
N LYS A 35 4.73 -6.65 9.61
CA LYS A 35 3.44 -6.09 9.19
C LYS A 35 3.26 -4.72 9.83
N ILE A 36 3.26 -3.68 8.99
CA ILE A 36 3.11 -2.29 9.43
C ILE A 36 1.68 -1.77 9.30
N GLY A 37 0.83 -2.48 8.56
CA GLY A 37 -0.60 -2.23 8.56
C GLY A 37 -1.38 -2.97 7.47
N THR A 38 -2.66 -2.66 7.43
CA THR A 38 -3.59 -3.12 6.39
C THR A 38 -4.32 -1.91 5.83
N ILE A 39 -4.35 -1.80 4.51
CA ILE A 39 -5.10 -0.77 3.79
C ILE A 39 -6.25 -1.43 3.03
N GLN A 40 -7.36 -0.73 2.94
CA GLN A 40 -8.45 -1.07 2.02
C GLN A 40 -8.54 0.02 0.96
N LEU A 41 -8.52 -0.37 -0.32
CA LEU A 41 -8.73 0.51 -1.46
C LEU A 41 -10.18 0.32 -1.93
N ASP A 42 -11.10 1.19 -1.49
CA ASP A 42 -12.48 1.10 -1.98
C ASP A 42 -12.53 1.55 -3.44
N GLY A 43 -12.89 0.62 -4.34
CA GLY A 43 -12.82 0.79 -5.80
C GLY A 43 -13.73 1.88 -6.41
N GLN A 44 -14.39 2.72 -5.60
CA GLN A 44 -15.23 3.82 -6.05
C GLN A 44 -14.88 5.18 -5.41
N ASP A 45 -14.08 5.22 -4.36
CA ASP A 45 -13.77 6.47 -3.70
C ASP A 45 -12.29 6.52 -3.32
N HIS A 46 -11.54 7.17 -4.21
CA HIS A 46 -10.13 7.44 -4.08
C HIS A 46 -9.80 8.41 -2.92
N GLU A 47 -10.69 8.68 -1.97
CA GLU A 47 -10.43 9.59 -0.85
C GLU A 47 -10.47 8.85 0.50
N HIS A 48 -10.99 7.62 0.55
CA HIS A 48 -11.22 6.89 1.80
C HIS A 48 -10.32 5.66 1.95
N CYS A 49 -9.11 5.89 2.47
CA CYS A 49 -8.30 4.80 3.00
C CYS A 49 -8.74 4.51 4.45
N THR A 50 -9.38 3.37 4.69
CA THR A 50 -9.61 2.90 6.06
C THR A 50 -8.36 2.15 6.53
N THR A 51 -7.56 2.81 7.37
CA THR A 51 -6.42 2.18 8.03
C THR A 51 -6.93 1.34 9.18
N ILE A 52 -6.78 0.03 9.07
CA ILE A 52 -7.22 -0.88 10.14
C ILE A 52 -6.14 -0.98 11.24
N ASP A 53 -4.86 -0.75 10.90
CA ASP A 53 -3.72 -0.82 11.83
C ASP A 53 -2.43 -0.18 11.24
N CYS A 54 -2.44 1.09 10.81
CA CYS A 54 -1.24 1.70 10.22
C CYS A 54 -0.33 2.38 11.26
N LYS A 55 0.90 1.89 11.39
CA LYS A 55 2.00 2.56 12.11
C LYS A 55 2.81 3.51 11.20
N VAL A 56 2.19 4.02 10.15
CA VAL A 56 2.84 4.87 9.13
C VAL A 56 2.12 6.20 9.02
N ASP A 57 2.89 7.28 8.84
CA ASP A 57 2.35 8.62 8.68
C ASP A 57 1.55 8.76 7.37
N LEU A 58 0.59 9.69 7.38
CA LEU A 58 -0.34 9.94 6.27
C LEU A 58 0.36 10.14 4.89
N PRO A 59 1.49 10.88 4.78
CA PRO A 59 2.17 11.05 3.49
C PRO A 59 2.74 9.74 2.94
N LEU A 60 3.27 8.89 3.81
CA LEU A 60 3.82 7.59 3.43
C LEU A 60 2.71 6.62 3.03
N LEU A 61 1.59 6.66 3.74
CA LEU A 61 0.38 5.90 3.40
C LEU A 61 -0.13 6.24 2.00
N ASN A 62 -0.19 7.53 1.65
CA ASN A 62 -0.60 7.98 0.32
C ASN A 62 0.38 7.49 -0.76
N ALA A 63 1.68 7.54 -0.49
CA ALA A 63 2.69 7.04 -1.42
C ALA A 63 2.56 5.52 -1.66
N ILE A 64 2.32 4.73 -0.60
CA ILE A 64 2.06 3.28 -0.68
C ILE A 64 0.84 3.00 -1.55
N ARG A 65 -0.24 3.76 -1.34
CA ARG A 65 -1.46 3.64 -2.11
C ARG A 65 -1.23 3.89 -3.60
N GLU A 66 -0.58 5.00 -3.96
CA GLU A 66 -0.28 5.31 -5.36
C GLU A 66 0.59 4.23 -6.01
N GLY A 67 1.54 3.66 -5.25
CA GLY A 67 2.34 2.53 -5.69
C GLY A 67 1.51 1.29 -6.02
N ILE A 68 0.51 0.98 -5.19
CA ILE A 68 -0.40 -0.16 -5.42
C ILE A 68 -1.30 0.10 -6.63
N LEU A 69 -1.91 1.28 -6.74
CA LEU A 69 -2.77 1.65 -7.87
C LEU A 69 -2.01 1.64 -9.20
N THR A 70 -0.76 2.10 -9.19
CA THR A 70 0.12 2.07 -10.37
C THR A 70 0.43 0.64 -10.78
N HIS A 71 0.70 -0.25 -9.81
CA HIS A 71 0.94 -1.66 -10.07
C HIS A 71 -0.31 -2.36 -10.65
N GLU A 72 -1.50 -2.08 -10.12
CA GLU A 72 -2.75 -2.65 -10.63
C GLU A 72 -3.19 -2.08 -11.99
N SER A 73 -2.93 -0.79 -12.25
CA SER A 73 -3.28 -0.14 -13.53
C SER A 73 -2.32 -0.47 -14.67
N SER A 74 -1.13 -0.97 -14.37
CA SER A 74 -0.15 -1.39 -15.35
C SER A 74 0.06 -2.91 -15.29
N PRO A 75 -0.91 -3.72 -15.77
CA PRO A 75 -0.71 -5.15 -15.92
C PRO A 75 0.35 -5.37 -17.01
N LEU A 76 1.59 -5.61 -16.60
CA LEU A 76 2.59 -6.25 -17.46
C LEU A 76 2.20 -7.71 -17.70
#